data_AF-A0A9W9SJM4-F1
#
_entry.id   AF-A0A9W9SJM4-F1
#
_cell.length_a   1.000
_cell.length_b   1.000
_cell.length_c   1.000
_cell.angle_alpha   90.00
_cell.angle_beta   90.00
_cell.angle_gamma   90.00
#
_symmetry.space_group_name_H-M   'P 1'
#
loop_
_entity.id
_entity.type
_entity.pdbx_description
1 polymer ?
#
loop_
_entity_poly.entity_id
_entity_poly.type
_entity_poly.pdbx_seq_one_letter_code
_entity_poly.pdbx_strand_id
1 'polypeptide(L)'
;MADRMEIDSRDDSREMTDANQQLERELLQCQQGSSPAAVHSRRIVSLGVSPHYVSHWISADAFRELYQNWKDAILERFQIDRIAFRPYFVDACDHYAVLVPDPVDPKGRRSLGFIKYDKKSSRGDQNQLAGSHGDGLKLAAVALSRDGYRLQVAASRCSWNFHLREPCKSRLHCTITPSRQSGSTRTDWAEDIAGLRFQTERDVAVLIGPGRTTQGRPVAPEEVLEWLQISLDIRGLSYPSSVVETSHGDLLFDQNLLGRIYAHGVLISGTNSIYPFKVGYNFTEGKFNRDRRWLMDRHGLAERVCRIWESALQTHEAVLLPIYVSLLRKTPALMDVSLAADLLLTSTISRIWTYLLHESKGKDFFYCEASGAQDVNMIRETIGKKPMKLSRELWRLLRSTTPIRSAAEELSMLFHNAEVCSPPSTTFSRTVRKGLRVCFALLDSMQGIQVAYVEGFDSRADVVYNPQQRTLKVHRRWLDFDDTHQRTSCRNWILRSAKKESGKRELFFCGHVIEELLSLSISSVFGGSQTPRTTEMRYMRHI
;
A
#
# COMPACT_ATOMS: atom_id res chain seq x y z
N MET A 1 -6.93 5.78 39.60
CA MET A 1 -7.12 4.51 38.84
C MET A 1 -5.90 4.21 37.96
N ALA A 2 -5.34 5.20 37.25
CA ALA A 2 -4.07 5.06 36.51
C ALA A 2 -2.86 4.69 37.40
N ASP A 3 -2.68 5.33 38.56
CA ASP A 3 -1.58 5.01 39.49
C ASP A 3 -1.62 3.59 40.06
N ARG A 4 -2.82 2.99 40.18
CA ARG A 4 -2.97 1.59 40.64
C ARG A 4 -2.56 0.58 39.56
N MET A 5 -2.83 0.88 38.29
CA MET A 5 -2.39 0.01 37.17
C MET A 5 -0.88 0.08 36.94
N GLU A 6 -0.26 1.25 37.16
CA GLU A 6 1.18 1.41 36.98
C GLU A 6 1.99 0.67 38.07
N ILE A 7 1.50 0.66 39.31
CA ILE A 7 2.13 -0.07 40.43
C ILE A 7 2.01 -1.59 40.22
N ASP A 8 0.84 -2.10 39.82
CA ASP A 8 0.63 -3.53 39.49
C ASP A 8 1.57 -4.00 38.37
N SER A 9 1.73 -3.18 37.31
CA SER A 9 2.58 -3.52 36.17
C SER A 9 4.08 -3.61 36.50
N ARG A 10 4.54 -2.84 37.50
CA ARG A 10 5.95 -2.82 37.94
C ARG A 10 6.26 -3.98 38.88
N ASP A 11 5.31 -4.38 39.73
CA ASP A 11 5.45 -5.54 40.61
C ASP A 11 5.41 -6.85 39.79
N ASP A 12 4.46 -6.97 38.86
CA ASP A 12 4.39 -8.10 37.91
C ASP A 12 5.68 -8.25 37.07
N SER A 13 6.33 -7.14 36.71
CA SER A 13 7.58 -7.14 35.92
C SER A 13 8.79 -7.62 36.73
N ARG A 14 8.89 -7.23 38.01
CA ARG A 14 9.95 -7.71 38.91
C ARG A 14 9.76 -9.20 39.22
N GLU A 15 8.55 -9.62 39.56
CA GLU A 15 8.24 -11.03 39.79
C GLU A 15 8.51 -11.90 38.54
N MET A 16 8.20 -11.39 37.35
CA MET A 16 8.48 -12.09 36.09
C MET A 16 9.98 -12.27 35.82
N THR A 17 10.79 -11.29 36.20
CA THR A 17 12.26 -11.34 36.10
C THR A 17 12.85 -12.40 37.03
N ASP A 18 12.38 -12.45 38.28
CA ASP A 18 12.83 -13.46 39.26
C ASP A 18 12.40 -14.88 38.85
N ALA A 19 11.21 -15.02 38.28
CA ALA A 19 10.73 -16.28 37.72
C ALA A 19 11.54 -16.73 36.48
N ASN A 20 12.00 -15.79 35.64
CA ASN A 20 12.92 -16.10 34.53
C ASN A 20 14.27 -16.63 35.04
N GLN A 21 14.87 -15.95 36.02
CA GLN A 21 16.13 -16.38 36.61
C GLN A 21 16.00 -17.72 37.35
N GLN A 22 14.86 -17.99 37.97
CA GLN A 22 14.58 -19.30 38.54
C GLN A 22 14.51 -20.36 37.44
N LEU A 23 13.78 -20.11 36.36
CA LEU A 23 13.65 -21.05 35.24
C LEU A 23 15.01 -21.34 34.57
N GLU A 24 15.86 -20.33 34.39
CA GLU A 24 17.23 -20.49 33.86
C GLU A 24 18.14 -21.30 34.79
N ARG A 25 18.11 -21.05 36.11
CA ARG A 25 18.86 -21.85 37.08
C ARG A 25 18.45 -23.32 37.05
N GLU A 26 17.16 -23.57 36.92
CA GLU A 26 16.58 -24.92 36.84
C GLU A 26 16.96 -25.63 35.53
N LEU A 27 17.00 -24.89 34.40
CA LEU A 27 17.51 -25.41 33.13
C LEU A 27 18.99 -25.82 33.22
N LEU A 28 19.84 -24.95 33.77
CA LEU A 28 21.28 -25.20 33.91
C LEU A 28 21.54 -26.42 34.79
N GLN A 29 20.75 -26.61 35.86
CA GLN A 29 20.82 -27.80 36.69
C GLN A 29 20.33 -29.08 35.98
N CYS A 30 19.36 -28.99 35.07
CA CYS A 30 18.94 -30.14 34.28
C CYS A 30 19.98 -30.54 33.21
N GLN A 31 20.79 -29.57 32.73
CA GLN A 31 21.85 -29.80 31.75
C GLN A 31 23.15 -30.31 32.40
N GLN A 32 23.49 -29.82 33.59
CA GLN A 32 24.63 -30.24 34.37
C GLN A 32 24.25 -31.44 35.25
N GLY A 33 24.46 -32.66 34.76
CA GLY A 33 24.08 -33.94 35.43
C GLY A 33 24.68 -34.15 36.82
N SER A 34 24.23 -33.38 37.81
CA SER A 34 24.80 -33.30 39.14
C SER A 34 23.92 -34.08 40.13
N SER A 35 24.48 -35.14 40.67
CA SER A 35 23.95 -36.06 41.68
C SER A 35 22.72 -36.92 41.28
N PRO A 36 22.83 -38.27 41.31
CA PRO A 36 21.78 -39.19 40.84
C PRO A 36 20.44 -39.09 41.60
N ALA A 37 20.42 -38.52 42.80
CA ALA A 37 19.21 -38.35 43.60
C ALA A 37 18.38 -37.10 43.20
N ALA A 38 18.98 -36.08 42.59
CA ALA A 38 18.31 -34.81 42.25
C ALA A 38 17.80 -34.74 40.80
N VAL A 39 18.25 -35.66 39.94
CA VAL A 39 18.01 -35.68 38.48
C VAL A 39 16.62 -36.21 38.10
N HIS A 40 15.88 -36.80 39.04
CA HIS A 40 14.63 -37.54 38.74
C HIS A 40 13.36 -36.90 39.32
N SER A 41 13.46 -35.75 40.00
CA SER A 41 12.30 -35.12 40.64
C SER A 41 11.56 -34.20 39.67
N ARG A 42 10.25 -34.39 39.56
CA ARG A 42 9.33 -33.44 38.92
C ARG A 42 9.38 -32.12 39.69
N ARG A 43 9.61 -31.00 39.00
CA ARG A 43 9.69 -29.65 39.61
C ARG A 43 8.52 -28.79 39.16
N ILE A 44 8.04 -27.90 40.03
CA ILE A 44 6.96 -26.96 39.73
C ILE A 44 7.48 -25.55 39.97
N VAL A 45 7.44 -24.72 38.93
CA VAL A 45 7.86 -23.32 38.96
C VAL A 45 6.62 -22.43 38.81
N SER A 46 6.47 -21.44 39.70
CA SER A 46 5.49 -20.37 39.53
C SER A 46 6.10 -19.31 38.61
N LEU A 47 5.40 -18.93 37.54
CA LEU A 47 5.95 -18.03 36.53
C LEU A 47 5.60 -16.55 36.77
N GLY A 48 4.90 -16.22 37.86
CA GLY A 48 4.54 -14.85 38.23
C GLY A 48 3.49 -14.17 37.33
N VAL A 49 3.21 -14.72 36.14
CA VAL A 49 2.29 -14.09 35.17
C VAL A 49 0.82 -14.37 35.52
N SER A 50 0.04 -13.29 35.66
CA SER A 50 -1.41 -13.32 35.82
C SER A 50 -2.15 -13.52 34.50
N PRO A 51 -3.30 -14.24 34.46
CA PRO A 51 -4.18 -14.34 33.28
C PRO A 51 -4.66 -13.01 32.72
N HIS A 52 -4.68 -11.95 33.54
CA HIS A 52 -5.11 -10.61 33.14
C HIS A 52 -4.02 -9.82 32.41
N TYR A 53 -2.75 -10.24 32.55
CA TYR A 53 -1.59 -9.54 31.99
C TYR A 53 -1.62 -9.45 30.45
N VAL A 54 -2.28 -10.40 29.79
CA VAL A 54 -2.55 -10.42 28.34
C VAL A 54 -4.04 -10.68 28.07
N SER A 55 -4.91 -9.98 28.79
CA SER A 55 -6.38 -10.11 28.70
C SER A 55 -6.94 -9.95 27.29
N HIS A 56 -6.27 -9.16 26.43
CA HIS A 56 -6.65 -8.90 25.04
C HIS A 56 -6.18 -9.95 24.02
N TRP A 57 -5.26 -10.86 24.39
CA TRP A 57 -4.76 -11.86 23.45
C TRP A 57 -5.80 -12.92 23.15
N ILE A 58 -5.99 -13.26 21.87
CA ILE A 58 -6.74 -14.45 21.49
C ILE A 58 -5.79 -15.63 21.25
N SER A 59 -6.32 -16.85 21.15
CA SER A 59 -5.52 -18.04 20.85
C SER A 59 -4.62 -17.90 19.61
N ALA A 60 -5.04 -17.15 18.59
CA ALA A 60 -4.21 -16.85 17.42
C ALA A 60 -2.97 -15.98 17.75
N ASP A 61 -3.10 -14.98 18.64
CA ASP A 61 -1.96 -14.19 19.12
C ASP A 61 -0.98 -15.05 19.91
N ALA A 62 -1.51 -16.01 20.69
CA ALA A 62 -0.69 -16.96 21.44
C ALA A 62 0.06 -17.92 20.51
N PHE A 63 -0.62 -18.47 19.50
CA PHE A 63 0.02 -19.33 18.50
C PHE A 63 1.08 -18.56 17.70
N ARG A 64 0.88 -17.27 17.43
CA ARG A 64 1.88 -16.39 16.78
C ARG A 64 3.21 -16.40 17.51
N GLU A 65 3.18 -16.19 18.81
CA GLU A 65 4.41 -16.17 19.60
C GLU A 65 5.05 -17.56 19.68
N LEU A 66 4.24 -18.62 19.76
CA LEU A 66 4.76 -19.99 19.72
C LEU A 66 5.46 -20.30 18.40
N TYR A 67 4.84 -19.95 17.28
CA TYR A 67 5.41 -20.15 15.95
C TYR A 67 6.72 -19.38 15.77
N GLN A 68 6.76 -18.11 16.20
CA GLN A 68 7.99 -17.32 16.12
C GLN A 68 9.11 -17.93 16.98
N ASN A 69 8.83 -18.29 18.23
CA ASN A 69 9.84 -18.90 19.11
C ASN A 69 10.36 -20.21 18.51
N TRP A 70 9.48 -21.01 17.91
CA TRP A 70 9.86 -22.24 17.20
C TRP A 70 10.75 -21.95 15.99
N LYS A 71 10.38 -20.98 15.15
CA LYS A 71 11.17 -20.53 13.99
C LYS A 71 12.55 -20.02 14.42
N ASP A 72 12.60 -19.08 15.36
CA ASP A 72 13.85 -18.45 15.81
C ASP A 72 14.79 -19.48 16.44
N ALA A 73 14.26 -20.41 17.24
CA ALA A 73 15.04 -21.52 17.80
C ALA A 73 15.66 -22.42 16.72
N ILE A 74 14.95 -22.71 15.63
CA ILE A 74 15.48 -23.47 14.49
C ILE A 74 16.58 -22.67 13.78
N LEU A 75 16.32 -21.40 13.47
CA LEU A 75 17.29 -20.52 12.80
C LEU A 75 18.60 -20.43 13.59
N GLU A 76 18.51 -20.20 14.91
CA GLU A 76 19.66 -20.09 15.80
C GLU A 76 20.39 -21.43 15.98
N ARG A 77 19.65 -22.50 16.28
CA ARG A 77 20.25 -23.81 16.60
C ARG A 77 21.00 -24.42 15.42
N PHE A 78 20.46 -24.27 14.22
CA PHE A 78 20.98 -24.88 13.00
C PHE A 78 21.77 -23.90 12.12
N GLN A 79 21.89 -22.63 12.52
CA GLN A 79 22.62 -21.58 11.80
C GLN A 79 22.20 -21.46 10.34
N ILE A 80 20.91 -21.64 10.06
CA ILE A 80 20.35 -21.49 8.72
C ILE A 80 19.85 -20.07 8.54
N ASP A 81 19.98 -19.53 7.32
CA ASP A 81 19.41 -18.24 6.99
C ASP A 81 17.88 -18.32 6.83
N ARG A 82 17.24 -17.14 6.77
CA ARG A 82 15.78 -17.04 6.61
C ARG A 82 15.27 -17.58 5.27
N ILE A 83 16.10 -17.65 4.24
CA ILE A 83 15.73 -18.10 2.89
C ILE A 83 15.73 -19.64 2.82
N ALA A 84 16.61 -20.27 3.59
CA ALA A 84 16.71 -21.71 3.79
C ALA A 84 15.60 -22.26 4.70
N PHE A 85 15.02 -21.44 5.57
CA PHE A 85 13.85 -21.80 6.39
C PHE A 85 12.59 -21.93 5.52
N ARG A 86 12.26 -23.18 5.13
CA ARG A 86 11.17 -23.49 4.20
C ARG A 86 10.19 -24.50 4.79
N PRO A 87 9.37 -24.10 5.79
CA PRO A 87 8.37 -25.00 6.35
C PRO A 87 7.33 -25.38 5.28
N TYR A 88 6.84 -26.61 5.33
CA TYR A 88 5.73 -27.06 4.49
C TYR A 88 4.65 -27.75 5.32
N PHE A 89 3.41 -27.60 4.88
CA PHE A 89 2.24 -28.17 5.49
C PHE A 89 1.99 -29.60 4.99
N VAL A 90 1.62 -30.47 5.91
CA VAL A 90 1.19 -31.85 5.65
C VAL A 90 -0.21 -32.04 6.20
N ASP A 91 -1.12 -32.44 5.32
CA ASP A 91 -2.46 -32.89 5.65
C ASP A 91 -2.51 -34.42 5.57
N ALA A 92 -2.45 -35.08 6.74
CA ALA A 92 -2.56 -36.52 6.84
C ALA A 92 -3.95 -36.95 7.35
N CYS A 93 -4.29 -38.22 7.19
CA CYS A 93 -5.61 -38.73 7.57
C CYS A 93 -5.95 -38.55 9.06
N ASP A 94 -4.94 -38.53 9.93
CA ASP A 94 -5.07 -38.49 11.38
C ASP A 94 -4.44 -37.24 12.03
N HIS A 95 -3.72 -36.40 11.29
CA HIS A 95 -3.06 -35.21 11.83
C HIS A 95 -2.83 -34.13 10.77
N TYR A 96 -2.57 -32.91 11.25
CA TYR A 96 -1.92 -31.85 10.50
C TYR A 96 -0.48 -31.67 11.00
N ALA A 97 0.45 -31.36 10.11
CA ALA A 97 1.81 -31.01 10.52
C ALA A 97 2.40 -29.86 9.70
N VAL A 98 3.31 -29.13 10.30
CA VAL A 98 4.22 -28.20 9.62
C VAL A 98 5.63 -28.72 9.84
N LEU A 99 6.37 -28.98 8.78
CA LEU A 99 7.70 -29.60 8.83
C LEU A 99 8.73 -28.65 8.22
N VAL A 100 9.89 -28.50 8.85
CA VAL A 100 11.05 -27.80 8.27
C VAL A 100 12.04 -28.87 7.81
N PRO A 101 12.25 -29.07 6.50
CA PRO A 101 13.23 -30.05 6.02
C PRO A 101 14.66 -29.58 6.31
N ASP A 102 15.58 -30.52 6.51
CA ASP A 102 17.01 -30.21 6.54
C ASP A 102 17.49 -29.91 5.11
N PRO A 103 17.97 -28.69 4.81
CA PRO A 103 18.42 -28.32 3.47
C PRO A 103 19.63 -29.13 3.00
N VAL A 104 20.38 -29.75 3.91
CA VAL A 104 21.56 -30.58 3.62
C VAL A 104 21.19 -32.04 3.33
N ASP A 105 19.95 -32.45 3.61
CA ASP A 105 19.45 -33.79 3.27
C ASP A 105 18.57 -33.76 2.00
N PRO A 106 19.15 -33.97 0.80
CA PRO A 106 18.40 -33.94 -0.46
C PRO A 106 17.36 -35.06 -0.58
N LYS A 107 17.38 -36.06 0.31
CA LYS A 107 16.38 -37.14 0.34
C LYS A 107 15.19 -36.82 1.23
N GLY A 108 15.20 -35.68 1.92
CA GLY A 108 14.09 -35.22 2.78
C GLY A 108 13.80 -36.15 3.96
N ARG A 109 14.79 -36.95 4.38
CA ARG A 109 14.65 -37.92 5.48
C ARG A 109 14.98 -37.30 6.84
N ARG A 110 15.37 -36.03 6.88
CA ARG A 110 15.65 -35.26 8.09
C ARG A 110 14.88 -33.95 8.08
N SER A 111 14.34 -33.61 9.25
CA SER A 111 13.65 -32.36 9.54
C SER A 111 14.40 -31.65 10.66
N LEU A 112 14.47 -30.32 10.58
CA LEU A 112 15.05 -29.45 11.61
C LEU A 112 14.05 -29.16 12.74
N GLY A 113 12.75 -29.42 12.52
CA GLY A 113 11.70 -29.26 13.50
C GLY A 113 10.32 -29.31 12.88
N PHE A 114 9.29 -29.51 13.71
CA PHE A 114 7.91 -29.57 13.25
C PHE A 114 6.90 -29.10 14.31
N ILE A 115 5.69 -28.80 13.85
CA ILE A 115 4.48 -28.59 14.66
C ILE A 115 3.49 -29.66 14.23
N LYS A 116 2.89 -30.42 15.16
CA LYS A 116 1.91 -31.47 14.85
C LYS A 116 0.62 -31.24 15.63
N TYR A 117 -0.51 -31.50 14.99
CA TYR A 117 -1.83 -31.51 15.58
C TYR A 117 -2.59 -32.79 15.18
N ASP A 118 -3.04 -33.57 16.15
CA ASP A 118 -3.79 -34.80 15.90
C ASP A 118 -5.29 -34.51 15.73
N LYS A 119 -5.88 -34.95 14.60
CA LYS A 119 -7.30 -34.77 14.24
C LYS A 119 -8.25 -35.63 15.08
N LYS A 120 -7.74 -36.67 15.75
CA LYS A 120 -8.51 -37.57 16.63
C LYS A 120 -7.82 -37.67 17.98
N SER A 121 -8.60 -37.66 19.07
CA SER A 121 -8.10 -37.86 20.43
C SER A 121 -7.79 -39.34 20.71
N SER A 122 -6.73 -39.88 20.12
CA SER A 122 -6.27 -41.24 20.46
C SER A 122 -5.56 -41.24 21.81
N ARG A 123 -6.15 -41.93 22.80
CA ARG A 123 -5.42 -42.47 23.95
C ARG A 123 -4.43 -43.51 23.42
N GLY A 124 -3.17 -43.13 23.21
CA GLY A 124 -2.18 -44.08 22.70
C GLY A 124 -0.79 -43.49 22.51
N ASP A 125 0.06 -43.87 23.44
CA ASP A 125 1.52 -43.93 23.42
C ASP A 125 2.41 -42.68 23.51
N GLN A 126 3.48 -42.87 24.27
CA GLN A 126 4.23 -41.88 25.01
C GLN A 126 5.46 -41.37 24.29
N ASN A 127 5.70 -40.07 24.48
CA ASN A 127 6.97 -39.37 24.76
C ASN A 127 6.84 -38.00 24.10
N GLN A 128 7.03 -36.91 24.86
CA GLN A 128 6.45 -35.58 24.57
C GLN A 128 7.37 -34.36 24.84
N LEU A 129 8.00 -33.81 23.77
CA LEU A 129 7.70 -32.49 23.08
C LEU A 129 8.16 -31.07 23.48
N ALA A 130 9.29 -30.51 22.92
CA ALA A 130 10.20 -29.28 22.95
C ALA A 130 9.92 -27.75 22.69
N GLY A 131 10.72 -26.85 23.31
CA GLY A 131 10.82 -25.38 23.08
C GLY A 131 11.63 -24.57 24.12
N SER A 132 12.39 -23.56 23.67
CA SER A 132 13.25 -22.68 24.48
C SER A 132 12.70 -21.24 24.58
N HIS A 133 12.30 -20.87 25.79
CA HIS A 133 12.56 -19.64 26.55
C HIS A 133 12.50 -18.26 25.86
N GLY A 134 11.51 -17.48 26.33
CA GLY A 134 11.35 -16.05 26.17
C GLY A 134 10.07 -15.62 26.91
N ASP A 135 9.91 -14.34 27.25
CA ASP A 135 8.68 -13.86 27.90
C ASP A 135 7.44 -14.13 27.03
N GLY A 136 7.57 -14.08 25.70
CA GLY A 136 6.50 -14.42 24.74
C GLY A 136 5.93 -15.82 24.92
N LEU A 137 6.76 -16.82 25.27
CA LEU A 137 6.31 -18.19 25.51
C LEU A 137 5.41 -18.27 26.75
N LYS A 138 5.76 -17.55 27.82
CA LYS A 138 4.94 -17.49 29.04
C LYS A 138 3.58 -16.87 28.74
N LEU A 139 3.56 -15.79 27.96
CA LEU A 139 2.33 -15.09 27.60
C LEU A 139 1.43 -15.96 26.71
N ALA A 140 2.01 -16.65 25.74
CA ALA A 140 1.29 -17.62 24.93
C ALA A 140 0.69 -18.75 25.79
N ALA A 141 1.47 -19.27 26.74
CA ALA A 141 1.03 -20.28 27.68
C ALA A 141 -0.14 -19.78 28.55
N VAL A 142 -0.10 -18.53 29.00
CA VAL A 142 -1.21 -17.90 29.75
C VAL A 142 -2.46 -17.80 28.89
N ALA A 143 -2.35 -17.23 27.69
CA ALA A 143 -3.48 -17.01 26.80
C ALA A 143 -4.17 -18.33 26.40
N LEU A 144 -3.39 -19.35 26.02
CA LEU A 144 -3.92 -20.68 25.72
C LEU A 144 -4.55 -21.34 26.94
N SER A 145 -3.92 -21.22 28.12
CA SER A 145 -4.48 -21.78 29.36
C SER A 145 -5.79 -21.11 29.78
N ARG A 146 -5.97 -19.82 29.48
CA ARG A 146 -7.22 -19.08 29.70
C ARG A 146 -8.33 -19.58 28.78
N ASP A 147 -8.01 -19.88 27.52
CA ASP A 147 -8.95 -20.37 26.52
C ASP A 147 -9.27 -21.87 26.67
N GLY A 148 -8.73 -22.50 27.72
CA GLY A 148 -9.00 -23.90 28.09
C GLY A 148 -8.05 -24.93 27.48
N TYR A 149 -7.03 -24.48 26.74
CA TYR A 149 -6.01 -25.34 26.14
C TYR A 149 -4.88 -25.63 27.14
N ARG A 150 -4.23 -26.79 27.00
CA ARG A 150 -2.99 -27.11 27.69
C ARG A 150 -1.82 -27.01 26.72
N LEU A 151 -0.78 -26.30 27.14
CA LEU A 151 0.47 -26.16 26.40
C LEU A 151 1.56 -27.06 27.01
N GLN A 152 2.20 -27.87 26.18
CA GLN A 152 3.37 -28.67 26.53
C GLN A 152 4.52 -28.39 25.57
N VAL A 153 5.71 -28.27 26.17
CA VAL A 153 6.99 -27.91 25.55
C VAL A 153 8.06 -28.78 26.23
N ALA A 154 9.11 -29.28 25.58
CA ALA A 154 10.00 -30.36 26.08
C ALA A 154 11.33 -30.63 25.33
N ALA A 155 12.31 -29.73 25.48
CA ALA A 155 13.57 -29.72 24.74
C ALA A 155 14.69 -30.14 25.68
N SER A 156 15.86 -30.45 25.10
CA SER A 156 17.08 -30.61 25.88
C SER A 156 16.91 -31.60 27.03
N ARG A 157 16.22 -32.73 26.78
CA ARG A 157 15.89 -33.79 27.76
C ARG A 157 14.89 -33.41 28.85
N CYS A 158 14.18 -32.29 28.77
CA CYS A 158 13.17 -31.88 29.75
C CYS A 158 11.79 -31.78 29.12
N SER A 159 10.71 -31.83 29.92
CA SER A 159 9.32 -31.54 29.52
C SER A 159 8.64 -30.56 30.47
N TRP A 160 8.28 -29.39 29.96
CA TRP A 160 7.55 -28.27 30.53
C TRP A 160 6.05 -28.36 30.21
N ASN A 161 5.23 -28.43 31.26
CA ASN A 161 3.78 -28.44 31.16
C ASN A 161 3.21 -27.20 31.82
N PHE A 162 2.57 -26.33 31.03
CA PHE A 162 2.01 -25.07 31.51
C PHE A 162 0.54 -25.23 31.87
N HIS A 163 0.14 -24.67 33.01
CA HIS A 163 -1.24 -24.73 33.49
C HIS A 163 -1.53 -23.63 34.51
N LEU A 164 -2.80 -23.23 34.58
CA LEU A 164 -3.36 -22.41 35.67
C LEU A 164 -3.85 -23.34 36.78
N ARG A 165 -3.38 -23.15 38.02
CA ARG A 165 -3.69 -24.05 39.14
C ARG A 165 -4.97 -23.59 39.86
N GLU A 166 -5.84 -24.54 40.21
CA GLU A 166 -7.01 -24.31 41.08
C GLU A 166 -6.60 -24.09 42.55
N PRO A 167 -7.37 -23.35 43.37
CA PRO A 167 -8.76 -22.89 43.15
C PRO A 167 -8.89 -21.57 42.38
N CYS A 168 -7.87 -20.71 42.41
CA CYS A 168 -8.02 -19.33 41.97
C CYS A 168 -7.62 -19.06 40.51
N LYS A 169 -6.96 -20.03 39.82
CA LYS A 169 -6.40 -19.88 38.46
C LYS A 169 -5.61 -18.57 38.26
N SER A 170 -5.06 -18.01 39.35
CA SER A 170 -4.56 -16.63 39.38
C SER A 170 -3.16 -16.48 38.82
N ARG A 171 -2.40 -17.57 38.72
CA ARG A 171 -1.01 -17.57 38.25
C ARG A 171 -0.69 -18.78 37.37
N LEU A 172 0.19 -18.54 36.40
CA LEU A 172 0.74 -19.59 35.53
C LEU A 172 1.80 -20.40 36.26
N HIS A 173 1.68 -21.71 36.18
CA HIS A 173 2.68 -22.66 36.67
C HIS A 173 3.25 -23.48 35.52
N CYS A 174 4.54 -23.79 35.61
CA CYS A 174 5.23 -24.72 34.73
C CYS A 174 5.69 -25.93 35.55
N THR A 175 5.26 -27.13 35.14
CA THR A 175 5.82 -28.37 35.65
C THR A 175 6.94 -28.83 34.73
N ILE A 176 8.16 -28.99 35.26
CA ILE A 176 9.33 -29.52 34.56
C ILE A 176 9.51 -30.99 34.93
N THR A 177 9.60 -31.84 33.92
CA THR A 177 9.78 -33.29 34.04
C THR A 177 11.00 -33.71 33.20
N PRO A 178 12.12 -34.09 33.82
CA PRO A 178 13.27 -34.67 33.11
C PRO A 178 12.89 -35.99 32.42
N SER A 179 13.40 -36.21 31.21
CA SER A 179 13.24 -37.47 30.49
C SER A 179 14.01 -38.59 31.20
N ARG A 180 13.37 -39.76 31.39
CA ARG A 180 14.07 -40.94 31.90
C ARG A 180 15.00 -41.46 30.82
N GLN A 181 16.27 -41.70 31.15
CA GLN A 181 17.17 -42.47 30.28
C GLN A 181 16.61 -43.90 30.17
N SER A 182 15.72 -44.16 29.21
CA SER A 182 15.60 -45.51 28.68
C SER A 182 16.69 -45.65 27.64
N GLY A 183 17.60 -46.61 27.79
CA GLY A 183 18.58 -46.93 26.75
C GLY A 183 17.86 -47.22 25.44
N SER A 184 17.78 -46.23 24.55
CA SER A 184 17.11 -46.39 23.27
C SER A 184 18.16 -46.74 22.22
N THR A 185 17.97 -47.89 21.59
CA THR A 185 18.51 -48.21 20.28
C THR A 185 18.24 -47.04 19.35
N ARG A 186 19.32 -46.52 18.75
CA ARG A 186 19.30 -45.43 17.76
C ARG A 186 18.37 -45.81 16.60
N THR A 187 17.12 -45.35 16.63
CA THR A 187 16.16 -45.47 15.52
C THR A 187 16.66 -44.70 14.30
N ASP A 188 16.28 -45.18 13.11
CA ASP A 188 16.64 -44.56 11.84
C ASP A 188 15.87 -43.24 11.66
N TRP A 189 16.56 -42.21 11.16
CA TRP A 189 16.00 -40.86 10.96
C TRP A 189 14.75 -40.88 10.07
N ALA A 190 14.74 -41.76 9.07
CA ALA A 190 13.62 -41.90 8.15
C ALA A 190 12.36 -42.47 8.82
N GLU A 191 12.51 -43.37 9.80
CA GLU A 191 11.39 -43.96 10.53
C GLU A 191 10.78 -42.96 11.53
N ASP A 192 11.64 -42.19 12.21
CA ASP A 192 11.20 -41.14 13.13
C ASP A 192 10.42 -40.04 12.39
N ILE A 193 10.90 -39.63 11.20
CA ILE A 193 10.21 -38.65 10.34
C ILE A 193 8.90 -39.21 9.76
N ALA A 194 8.91 -40.45 9.25
CA ALA A 194 7.71 -41.08 8.70
C ALA A 194 6.62 -41.30 9.77
N GLY A 195 7.02 -41.53 11.02
CA GLY A 195 6.12 -41.65 12.17
C GLY A 195 5.80 -40.35 12.88
N LEU A 196 6.41 -39.21 12.49
CA LEU A 196 6.44 -37.95 13.25
C LEU A 196 6.74 -38.17 14.74
N ARG A 197 7.65 -39.11 15.01
CA ARG A 197 8.20 -39.39 16.32
C ARG A 197 9.44 -38.53 16.49
N PHE A 198 9.60 -38.00 17.67
CA PHE A 198 10.70 -37.09 17.98
C PHE A 198 11.49 -37.59 19.16
N GLN A 199 12.66 -37.00 19.33
CA GLN A 199 13.54 -37.26 20.45
C GLN A 199 13.76 -35.96 21.23
N THR A 200 13.39 -35.93 22.50
CA THR A 200 13.59 -34.79 23.44
C THR A 200 15.07 -34.37 23.54
N GLU A 201 15.98 -35.24 23.11
CA GLU A 201 17.43 -34.99 23.04
C GLU A 201 17.87 -34.21 21.80
N ARG A 202 17.04 -34.19 20.75
CA ARG A 202 17.42 -33.74 19.40
C ARG A 202 16.52 -32.63 18.85
N ASP A 203 15.23 -32.64 19.18
CA ASP A 203 14.22 -31.86 18.47
C ASP A 203 13.56 -30.75 19.30
N VAL A 204 12.90 -29.81 18.61
CA VAL A 204 12.03 -28.75 19.17
C VAL A 204 10.55 -28.92 18.74
N ALA A 205 9.57 -29.16 19.63
CA ALA A 205 8.14 -29.10 19.27
C ALA A 205 7.13 -28.82 20.40
N VAL A 206 6.02 -28.23 19.98
CA VAL A 206 4.99 -27.70 20.86
C VAL A 206 3.73 -28.52 20.70
N LEU A 207 3.10 -28.90 21.82
CA LEU A 207 1.79 -29.54 21.81
C LEU A 207 0.74 -28.62 22.44
N ILE A 208 -0.38 -28.45 21.75
CA ILE A 208 -1.53 -27.67 22.20
C ILE A 208 -2.77 -28.56 22.13
N GLY A 209 -3.50 -28.68 23.23
CA GLY A 209 -4.74 -29.48 23.25
C GLY A 209 -5.26 -29.79 24.65
N PRO A 210 -6.11 -30.81 24.80
CA PRO A 210 -6.78 -31.09 26.06
C PRO A 210 -5.84 -31.71 27.12
N GLY A 211 -4.66 -32.18 26.70
CA GLY A 211 -3.74 -32.95 27.53
C GLY A 211 -4.30 -34.32 27.92
N ARG A 212 -3.71 -34.96 28.94
CA ARG A 212 -4.10 -36.29 29.44
C ARG A 212 -5.40 -36.32 30.26
N THR A 213 -5.98 -35.15 30.55
CA THR A 213 -7.15 -35.00 31.41
C THR A 213 -8.38 -34.75 30.55
N THR A 214 -9.51 -35.36 30.90
CA THR A 214 -10.80 -35.23 30.20
C THR A 214 -11.42 -33.83 30.26
N GLN A 215 -10.80 -32.86 30.94
CA GLN A 215 -11.32 -31.50 31.14
C GLN A 215 -10.67 -30.41 30.29
N GLY A 216 -9.65 -30.73 29.49
CA GLY A 216 -9.04 -29.75 28.59
C GLY A 216 -9.87 -29.56 27.32
N ARG A 217 -9.81 -28.36 26.72
CA ARG A 217 -10.49 -28.08 25.45
C ARG A 217 -9.73 -28.74 24.29
N PRO A 218 -10.39 -29.56 23.45
CA PRO A 218 -9.81 -29.97 22.17
C PRO A 218 -9.74 -28.76 21.23
N VAL A 219 -8.63 -28.60 20.50
CA VAL A 219 -8.58 -27.60 19.43
C VAL A 219 -9.39 -28.15 18.26
N ALA A 220 -10.24 -27.36 17.61
CA ALA A 220 -10.91 -27.81 16.39
C ALA A 220 -9.95 -27.75 15.18
N PRO A 221 -10.10 -28.64 14.17
CA PRO A 221 -9.31 -28.60 12.95
C PRO A 221 -9.29 -27.23 12.26
N GLU A 222 -10.43 -26.53 12.23
CA GLU A 222 -10.59 -25.22 11.61
C GLU A 222 -9.81 -24.13 12.37
N GLU A 223 -9.78 -24.20 13.71
CA GLU A 223 -9.01 -23.27 14.55
C GLU A 223 -7.50 -23.43 14.31
N VAL A 224 -7.03 -24.66 14.13
CA VAL A 224 -5.61 -24.91 13.81
C VAL A 224 -5.23 -24.32 12.46
N LEU A 225 -6.09 -24.48 11.44
CA LEU A 225 -5.84 -23.89 10.12
C LEU A 225 -5.83 -22.36 10.19
N GLU A 226 -6.74 -21.76 10.95
CA GLU A 226 -6.75 -20.31 11.17
C GLU A 226 -5.47 -19.84 11.88
N TRP A 227 -5.03 -20.56 12.91
CA TRP A 227 -3.78 -20.27 13.61
C TRP A 227 -2.58 -20.38 12.68
N LEU A 228 -2.52 -21.37 11.81
CA LEU A 228 -1.42 -21.54 10.86
C LEU A 228 -1.37 -20.44 9.80
N GLN A 229 -2.51 -19.83 9.45
CA GLN A 229 -2.58 -18.71 8.49
C GLN A 229 -1.95 -17.40 8.99
N ILE A 230 -1.55 -17.32 10.27
CA ILE A 230 -0.82 -16.16 10.78
C ILE A 230 0.61 -16.09 10.23
N SER A 231 1.16 -17.19 9.73
CA SER A 231 2.48 -17.20 9.11
C SER A 231 2.36 -17.21 7.60
N LEU A 232 3.21 -16.45 6.92
CA LEU A 232 3.31 -16.38 5.46
C LEU A 232 4.28 -17.43 4.90
N ASP A 233 5.13 -18.05 5.72
CA ASP A 233 6.23 -18.89 5.24
C ASP A 233 5.88 -20.39 5.08
N ILE A 234 4.66 -20.82 5.45
CA ILE A 234 4.24 -22.23 5.40
C ILE A 234 3.78 -22.62 4.00
N ARG A 235 4.64 -23.34 3.27
CA ARG A 235 4.36 -23.83 1.92
C ARG A 235 3.22 -24.84 1.90
N GLY A 236 2.35 -24.75 0.90
CA GLY A 236 1.17 -25.62 0.76
C GLY A 236 -0.02 -25.18 1.63
N LEU A 237 0.09 -24.10 2.40
CA LEU A 237 -1.00 -23.56 3.20
C LEU A 237 -1.16 -22.05 3.06
N SER A 238 -0.13 -21.29 3.40
CA SER A 238 -0.19 -19.81 3.48
C SER A 238 0.90 -19.10 2.68
N TYR A 239 1.88 -19.84 2.15
CA TYR A 239 2.90 -19.29 1.27
C TYR A 239 2.31 -18.70 -0.01
N PRO A 240 2.64 -17.45 -0.36
CA PRO A 240 2.07 -16.77 -1.51
C PRO A 240 2.46 -17.46 -2.81
N SER A 241 1.49 -17.61 -3.71
CA SER A 241 1.69 -18.04 -5.08
C SER A 241 2.27 -16.93 -5.95
N SER A 242 1.96 -15.67 -5.65
CA SER A 242 2.48 -14.49 -6.33
C SER A 242 3.04 -13.47 -5.32
N VAL A 243 4.35 -13.54 -5.11
CA VAL A 243 5.13 -12.59 -4.30
C VAL A 243 6.12 -11.83 -5.18
N VAL A 244 6.22 -10.52 -4.97
CA VAL A 244 7.33 -9.72 -5.51
C VAL A 244 8.23 -9.36 -4.35
N GLU A 245 9.37 -10.03 -4.27
CA GLU A 245 10.37 -9.80 -3.23
C GLU A 245 11.21 -8.57 -3.55
N THR A 246 11.47 -7.74 -2.55
CA THR A 246 12.37 -6.57 -2.69
C THR A 246 13.29 -6.45 -1.50
N SER A 247 14.37 -5.67 -1.62
CA SER A 247 15.28 -5.40 -0.50
C SER A 247 14.61 -4.71 0.69
N HIS A 248 13.44 -4.09 0.50
CA HIS A 248 12.74 -3.32 1.52
C HIS A 248 11.49 -4.02 2.08
N GLY A 249 11.14 -5.19 1.54
CA GLY A 249 9.91 -5.93 1.84
C GLY A 249 9.22 -6.44 0.59
N ASP A 250 8.16 -7.22 0.76
CA ASP A 250 7.54 -7.96 -0.33
C ASP A 250 6.12 -7.46 -0.59
N LEU A 251 5.72 -7.47 -1.87
CA LEU A 251 4.33 -7.25 -2.30
C LEU A 251 3.60 -8.59 -2.44
N LEU A 252 2.42 -8.68 -1.84
CA LEU A 252 1.58 -9.88 -1.83
C LEU A 252 0.28 -9.61 -2.60
N PHE A 253 0.07 -10.33 -3.70
CA PHE A 253 -1.07 -10.13 -4.59
C PHE A 253 -2.15 -11.22 -4.50
N ASP A 254 -1.88 -12.31 -3.78
CA ASP A 254 -2.83 -13.38 -3.56
C ASP A 254 -4.10 -12.86 -2.87
N GLN A 255 -5.27 -13.28 -3.35
CA GLN A 255 -6.55 -12.78 -2.88
C GLN A 255 -6.75 -12.91 -1.36
N ASN A 256 -6.22 -13.99 -0.77
CA ASN A 256 -6.32 -14.25 0.66
C ASN A 256 -5.36 -13.41 1.51
N LEU A 257 -4.38 -12.75 0.89
CA LEU A 257 -3.35 -11.93 1.53
C LEU A 257 -3.57 -10.43 1.32
N LEU A 258 -4.51 -10.03 0.46
CA LEU A 258 -4.80 -8.62 0.18
C LEU A 258 -5.15 -7.86 1.46
N GLY A 259 -4.53 -6.68 1.58
CA GLY A 259 -4.68 -5.79 2.73
C GLY A 259 -4.05 -6.32 4.02
N ARG A 260 -3.46 -7.52 4.06
CA ARG A 260 -2.79 -8.04 5.25
C ARG A 260 -1.35 -7.54 5.32
N ILE A 261 -0.89 -7.32 6.56
CA ILE A 261 0.48 -6.87 6.82
C ILE A 261 1.21 -7.92 7.64
N TYR A 262 2.36 -8.33 7.14
CA TYR A 262 3.28 -9.25 7.77
C TYR A 262 4.57 -8.51 8.12
N ALA A 263 5.24 -8.95 9.19
CA ALA A 263 6.63 -8.61 9.45
C ALA A 263 7.41 -9.90 9.62
N HIS A 264 8.48 -10.03 8.84
CA HIS A 264 9.33 -11.23 8.83
C HIS A 264 8.54 -12.53 8.64
N GLY A 265 7.48 -12.46 7.83
CA GLY A 265 6.58 -13.58 7.55
C GLY A 265 5.50 -13.82 8.58
N VAL A 266 5.32 -12.95 9.58
CA VAL A 266 4.31 -13.12 10.64
C VAL A 266 3.27 -12.01 10.62
N LEU A 267 1.99 -12.37 10.66
CA LEU A 267 0.84 -11.48 10.55
C LEU A 267 0.76 -10.52 11.76
N ILE A 268 0.58 -9.25 11.44
CA ILE A 268 0.42 -8.19 12.41
C ILE A 268 -1.06 -7.94 12.68
N SER A 269 -1.44 -8.04 13.96
CA SER A 269 -2.81 -7.76 14.41
C SER A 269 -3.05 -6.24 14.49
N GLY A 270 -4.22 -5.78 14.02
CA GLY A 270 -4.74 -4.43 14.29
C GLY A 270 -4.24 -3.29 13.40
N THR A 271 -3.37 -3.54 12.41
CA THR A 271 -2.94 -2.51 11.44
C THR A 271 -4.00 -2.20 10.39
N ASN A 272 -4.73 -3.23 9.94
CA ASN A 272 -5.76 -3.11 8.90
C ASN A 272 -6.92 -2.20 9.31
N SER A 273 -7.18 -2.04 10.62
CA SER A 273 -8.24 -1.19 11.14
C SER A 273 -7.86 0.29 11.22
N ILE A 274 -6.57 0.61 11.33
CA ILE A 274 -6.11 2.01 11.44
C ILE A 274 -5.84 2.58 10.06
N TYR A 275 -5.27 1.76 9.18
CA TYR A 275 -4.79 2.17 7.87
C TYR A 275 -5.15 1.11 6.82
N PRO A 276 -6.13 1.37 5.95
CA PRO A 276 -6.55 0.39 4.96
C PRO A 276 -5.52 0.26 3.83
N PHE A 277 -5.20 -0.99 3.51
CA PHE A 277 -4.35 -1.39 2.38
C PHE A 277 -5.17 -2.19 1.38
N LYS A 278 -4.84 -2.06 0.10
CA LYS A 278 -5.41 -2.87 -0.97
C LYS A 278 -4.55 -4.07 -1.31
N VAL A 279 -3.23 -3.91 -1.29
CA VAL A 279 -2.25 -4.98 -1.51
C VAL A 279 -1.77 -5.52 -0.16
N GLY A 280 -1.30 -6.76 -0.11
CA GLY A 280 -0.66 -7.28 1.09
C GLY A 280 0.84 -6.94 1.10
N TYR A 281 1.42 -6.80 2.29
CA TYR A 281 2.83 -6.45 2.46
C TYR A 281 3.51 -7.37 3.46
N ASN A 282 4.75 -7.78 3.18
CA ASN A 282 5.64 -8.38 4.18
C ASN A 282 6.85 -7.48 4.40
N PHE A 283 6.96 -6.88 5.57
CA PHE A 283 8.06 -5.98 5.89
C PHE A 283 9.29 -6.75 6.39
N THR A 284 10.45 -6.43 5.80
CA THR A 284 11.76 -6.94 6.24
C THR A 284 12.36 -6.08 7.36
N GLU A 285 11.79 -4.92 7.66
CA GLU A 285 12.27 -4.00 8.68
C GLU A 285 11.08 -3.32 9.37
N GLY A 286 11.18 -3.09 10.68
CA GLY A 286 10.15 -2.40 11.45
C GLY A 286 10.42 -2.47 12.95
N LYS A 287 9.95 -1.46 13.68
CA LYS A 287 9.90 -1.52 15.15
C LYS A 287 8.49 -1.91 15.55
N PHE A 288 8.40 -2.97 16.34
CA PHE A 288 7.16 -3.51 16.86
C PHE A 288 7.18 -3.40 18.36
N ASN A 289 6.04 -3.08 18.96
CA ASN A 289 5.91 -3.25 20.39
C ASN A 289 5.72 -4.74 20.73
N ARG A 290 5.64 -5.04 22.03
CA ARG A 290 5.44 -6.39 22.54
C ARG A 290 4.18 -7.08 22.02
N ASP A 291 3.11 -6.34 21.76
CA ASP A 291 1.86 -6.85 21.15
C ASP A 291 1.94 -6.92 19.62
N ARG A 292 3.15 -6.78 19.06
CA ARG A 292 3.46 -6.68 17.64
C ARG A 292 2.66 -5.62 16.90
N ARG A 293 2.15 -4.61 17.61
CA ARG A 293 1.55 -3.44 16.98
C ARG A 293 2.65 -2.61 16.35
N TRP A 294 2.37 -2.16 15.13
CA TRP A 294 3.27 -1.31 14.36
C TRP A 294 3.52 0.00 15.12
N LEU A 295 4.78 0.30 15.44
CA LEU A 295 5.15 1.53 16.19
C LEU A 295 5.48 2.72 15.30
N MET A 296 5.53 2.55 13.97
CA MET A 296 5.79 3.69 13.09
C MET A 296 4.54 4.54 12.92
N ASP A 297 4.75 5.84 12.81
CA ASP A 297 3.71 6.77 12.42
C ASP A 297 3.32 6.59 10.95
N ARG A 298 2.27 7.30 10.53
CA ARG A 298 1.76 7.25 9.15
C ARG A 298 2.84 7.57 8.12
N HIS A 299 3.70 8.54 8.41
CA HIS A 299 4.75 8.99 7.49
C HIS A 299 5.79 7.89 7.29
N GLY A 300 6.33 7.32 8.38
CA GLY A 300 7.31 6.25 8.30
C GLY A 300 6.76 4.98 7.63
N LEU A 301 5.47 4.68 7.79
CA LEU A 301 4.81 3.60 7.07
C LEU A 301 4.68 3.87 5.57
N ALA A 302 4.22 5.07 5.19
CA ALA A 302 4.14 5.49 3.79
C ALA A 302 5.50 5.47 3.09
N GLU A 303 6.55 5.91 3.77
CA GLU A 303 7.93 5.90 3.26
C GLU A 303 8.40 4.49 2.93
N ARG A 304 8.18 3.52 3.82
CA ARG A 304 8.53 2.12 3.55
C ARG A 304 7.72 1.53 2.40
N VAL A 305 6.42 1.79 2.37
CA VAL A 305 5.55 1.31 1.28
C VAL A 305 6.01 1.88 -0.06
N CYS A 306 6.33 3.18 -0.12
CA CYS A 306 6.89 3.79 -1.32
C CYS A 306 8.19 3.10 -1.76
N ARG A 307 9.13 2.87 -0.84
CA ARG A 307 10.40 2.18 -1.16
C ARG A 307 10.20 0.76 -1.69
N ILE A 308 9.25 0.00 -1.14
CA ILE A 308 8.90 -1.33 -1.64
C ILE A 308 8.38 -1.22 -3.08
N TRP A 309 7.43 -0.32 -3.34
CA TRP A 309 6.90 -0.11 -4.70
C TRP A 309 7.98 0.35 -5.68
N GLU A 310 8.88 1.24 -5.28
CA GLU A 310 9.97 1.70 -6.14
C GLU A 310 10.94 0.59 -6.50
N SER A 311 11.36 -0.20 -5.51
CA SER A 311 12.24 -1.35 -5.75
C SER A 311 11.54 -2.41 -6.62
N ALA A 312 10.25 -2.66 -6.39
CA ALA A 312 9.46 -3.58 -7.19
C ALA A 312 9.29 -3.09 -8.64
N LEU A 313 9.04 -1.80 -8.84
CA LEU A 313 8.91 -1.18 -10.16
C LEU A 313 10.23 -1.14 -10.94
N GLN A 314 11.38 -1.14 -10.26
CA GLN A 314 12.68 -1.24 -10.94
C GLN A 314 12.89 -2.61 -11.58
N THR A 315 12.35 -3.67 -10.97
CA THR A 315 12.59 -5.06 -11.40
C THR A 315 11.45 -5.63 -12.24
N HIS A 316 10.21 -5.25 -11.95
CA HIS A 316 8.99 -5.83 -12.54
C HIS A 316 8.06 -4.77 -13.14
N GLU A 317 8.64 -3.74 -13.77
CA GLU A 317 7.92 -2.56 -14.27
C GLU A 317 6.70 -2.90 -15.14
N ALA A 318 6.86 -3.78 -16.13
CA ALA A 318 5.82 -4.08 -17.11
C ALA A 318 4.53 -4.63 -16.48
N VAL A 319 4.65 -5.34 -15.36
CA VAL A 319 3.51 -5.96 -14.66
C VAL A 319 2.97 -5.02 -13.58
N LEU A 320 3.85 -4.35 -12.84
CA LEU A 320 3.47 -3.60 -11.65
C LEU A 320 3.08 -2.15 -11.91
N LEU A 321 3.64 -1.51 -12.93
CA LEU A 321 3.35 -0.11 -13.24
C LEU A 321 1.85 0.13 -13.52
N PRO A 322 1.15 -0.70 -14.33
CA PRO A 322 -0.30 -0.57 -14.50
C PRO A 322 -1.09 -0.70 -13.20
N ILE A 323 -0.67 -1.60 -12.30
CA ILE A 323 -1.31 -1.82 -11.00
C ILE A 323 -1.13 -0.59 -10.12
N TYR A 324 0.09 -0.09 -10.00
CA TYR A 324 0.42 1.07 -9.18
C TYR A 324 -0.28 2.35 -9.67
N VAL A 325 -0.28 2.58 -10.99
CA VAL A 325 -1.02 3.70 -11.60
C VAL A 325 -2.53 3.57 -11.35
N SER A 326 -3.08 2.35 -11.38
CA SER A 326 -4.47 2.13 -11.01
C SER A 326 -4.76 2.45 -9.54
N LEU A 327 -3.83 2.20 -8.61
CA LEU A 327 -3.97 2.56 -7.20
C LEU A 327 -4.00 4.09 -7.02
N LEU A 328 -3.06 4.80 -7.65
CA LEU A 328 -2.99 6.26 -7.63
C LEU A 328 -4.26 6.93 -8.18
N ARG A 329 -4.84 6.34 -9.23
CA ARG A 329 -6.06 6.85 -9.88
C ARG A 329 -7.33 6.56 -9.09
N LYS A 330 -7.50 5.33 -8.60
CA LYS A 330 -8.79 4.84 -8.08
C LYS A 330 -8.88 4.91 -6.55
N THR A 331 -7.75 4.82 -5.87
CA THR A 331 -7.71 4.67 -4.42
C THR A 331 -6.60 5.52 -3.77
N PRO A 332 -6.55 6.84 -4.02
CA PRO A 332 -5.47 7.71 -3.53
C PRO A 332 -5.45 7.86 -2.00
N ALA A 333 -6.53 7.52 -1.32
CA ALA A 333 -6.64 7.60 0.14
C ALA A 333 -6.05 6.39 0.88
N LEU A 334 -5.76 5.28 0.18
CA LEU A 334 -5.23 4.07 0.79
C LEU A 334 -3.73 4.20 1.07
N MET A 335 -3.25 3.42 2.04
CA MET A 335 -1.83 3.48 2.42
C MET A 335 -0.87 3.03 1.33
N ASP A 336 -1.32 2.21 0.38
CA ASP A 336 -0.50 1.75 -0.77
C ASP A 336 0.14 2.90 -1.55
N VAL A 337 -0.51 4.06 -1.55
CA VAL A 337 -0.09 5.27 -2.29
C VAL A 337 -0.15 6.53 -1.44
N SER A 338 -0.30 6.39 -0.12
CA SER A 338 -0.38 7.55 0.77
C SER A 338 0.94 8.30 0.77
N LEU A 339 0.87 9.64 0.73
CA LEU A 339 2.04 10.52 0.68
C LEU A 339 2.99 10.27 -0.51
N ALA A 340 2.54 9.54 -1.54
CA ALA A 340 3.36 9.27 -2.73
C ALA A 340 3.87 10.56 -3.40
N ALA A 341 3.08 11.64 -3.38
CA ALA A 341 3.46 12.95 -3.91
C ALA A 341 4.71 13.54 -3.26
N ASP A 342 4.97 13.18 -2.01
CA ASP A 342 6.03 13.75 -1.18
C ASP A 342 7.23 12.79 -1.04
N LEU A 343 7.02 11.48 -1.30
CA LEU A 343 7.98 10.42 -0.99
C LEU A 343 8.54 9.68 -2.22
N LEU A 344 7.85 9.69 -3.36
CA LEU A 344 8.34 9.01 -4.57
C LEU A 344 9.52 9.75 -5.21
N LEU A 345 10.49 8.98 -5.69
CA LEU A 345 11.61 9.44 -6.50
C LEU A 345 11.13 10.00 -7.84
N THR A 346 11.80 11.06 -8.29
CA THR A 346 11.55 11.72 -9.58
C THR A 346 11.61 10.75 -10.77
N SER A 347 12.46 9.72 -10.72
CA SER A 347 12.56 8.69 -11.75
C SER A 347 11.28 7.85 -11.84
N THR A 348 10.71 7.45 -10.70
CA THR A 348 9.44 6.73 -10.61
C THR A 348 8.28 7.58 -11.13
N ILE A 349 8.22 8.87 -10.75
CA ILE A 349 7.20 9.81 -11.23
C ILE A 349 7.28 9.97 -12.76
N SER A 350 8.49 10.07 -13.30
CA SER A 350 8.72 10.18 -14.74
C SER A 350 8.23 8.93 -15.50
N ARG A 351 8.40 7.73 -14.92
CA ARG A 351 7.87 6.48 -15.47
C ARG A 351 6.34 6.46 -15.46
N ILE A 352 5.72 6.86 -14.35
CA ILE A 352 4.25 7.01 -14.25
C ILE A 352 3.74 7.95 -15.34
N TRP A 353 4.37 9.12 -15.50
CA TRP A 353 3.98 10.08 -16.53
C TRP A 353 4.07 9.50 -17.95
N THR A 354 5.19 8.85 -18.26
CA THR A 354 5.41 8.20 -19.56
C THR A 354 4.36 7.13 -19.84
N TYR A 355 4.02 6.32 -18.84
CA TYR A 355 2.95 5.33 -18.93
C TYR A 355 1.59 5.96 -19.26
N LEU A 356 1.21 7.05 -18.57
CA LEU A 356 -0.05 7.76 -18.82
C LEU A 356 -0.12 8.31 -20.26
N LEU A 357 0.98 8.88 -20.75
CA LEU A 357 1.06 9.37 -22.13
C LEU A 357 0.91 8.24 -23.15
N HIS A 358 1.59 7.12 -22.92
CA HIS A 358 1.52 5.96 -23.80
C HIS A 358 0.12 5.34 -23.84
N GLU A 359 -0.52 5.17 -22.67
CA GLU A 359 -1.89 4.65 -22.54
C GLU A 359 -2.91 5.52 -23.30
N SER A 360 -2.76 6.85 -23.24
CA SER A 360 -3.65 7.79 -23.93
C SER A 360 -3.41 7.92 -25.44
N LYS A 361 -2.27 7.44 -25.95
CA LYS A 361 -1.82 7.63 -27.34
C LYS A 361 -1.87 9.10 -27.79
N GLY A 362 -1.65 10.03 -26.86
CA GLY A 362 -1.67 11.49 -27.11
C GLY A 362 -3.05 12.11 -27.30
N LYS A 363 -4.14 11.33 -27.17
CA LYS A 363 -5.52 11.79 -27.41
C LYS A 363 -6.15 12.46 -26.19
N ASP A 364 -5.69 12.08 -25.00
CA ASP A 364 -6.23 12.58 -23.75
C ASP A 364 -5.45 13.80 -23.26
N PHE A 365 -6.17 14.70 -22.60
CA PHE A 365 -5.60 15.81 -21.84
C PHE A 365 -5.92 15.58 -20.37
N PHE A 366 -4.88 15.34 -19.57
CA PHE A 366 -5.00 15.08 -18.15
C PHE A 366 -5.26 16.39 -17.38
N TYR A 367 -6.25 16.39 -16.50
CA TYR A 367 -6.61 17.57 -15.71
C TYR A 367 -6.93 17.20 -14.25
N CYS A 368 -6.75 18.14 -13.33
CA CYS A 368 -7.03 17.95 -11.91
C CYS A 368 -8.54 17.83 -11.66
N GLU A 369 -8.98 16.91 -10.81
CA GLU A 369 -10.39 16.82 -10.40
C GLU A 369 -10.96 18.08 -9.76
N ALA A 370 -10.10 18.93 -9.19
CA ALA A 370 -10.49 20.22 -8.60
C ALA A 370 -10.79 21.29 -9.66
N SER A 371 -10.50 21.04 -10.94
CA SER A 371 -10.81 21.96 -12.04
C SER A 371 -12.31 22.07 -12.29
N GLY A 372 -12.77 23.28 -12.61
CA GLY A 372 -14.17 23.57 -12.89
C GLY A 372 -14.63 23.13 -14.28
N ALA A 373 -15.94 23.23 -14.53
CA ALA A 373 -16.54 22.91 -15.84
C ALA A 373 -15.96 23.75 -16.99
N GLN A 374 -15.52 24.98 -16.69
CA GLN A 374 -14.88 25.86 -17.67
C GLN A 374 -13.58 25.28 -18.23
N ASP A 375 -12.73 24.68 -17.39
CA ASP A 375 -11.48 24.03 -17.83
C ASP A 375 -11.77 22.83 -18.72
N VAL A 376 -12.78 22.02 -18.37
CA VAL A 376 -13.18 20.84 -19.16
C VAL A 376 -13.70 21.25 -20.53
N ASN A 377 -14.48 22.32 -20.61
CA ASN A 377 -14.95 22.88 -21.88
C ASN A 377 -13.79 23.45 -22.69
N MET A 378 -12.87 24.19 -22.07
CA MET A 378 -11.65 24.68 -22.73
C MET A 378 -10.83 23.53 -23.32
N ILE A 379 -10.65 22.43 -22.60
CA ILE A 379 -9.93 21.24 -23.10
C ILE A 379 -10.61 20.66 -24.35
N ARG A 380 -11.94 20.52 -24.32
CA ARG A 380 -12.69 19.88 -25.41
C ARG A 380 -12.84 20.78 -26.63
N GLU A 381 -13.23 22.03 -26.40
CA GLU A 381 -13.67 22.97 -27.44
C GLU A 381 -12.51 23.80 -27.99
N THR A 382 -11.54 24.15 -27.14
CA THR A 382 -10.41 25.03 -27.49
C THR A 382 -9.14 24.22 -27.79
N ILE A 383 -8.72 23.34 -26.88
CA ILE A 383 -7.50 22.52 -27.05
C ILE A 383 -7.75 21.35 -28.01
N GLY A 384 -8.99 20.85 -28.12
CA GLY A 384 -9.35 19.79 -29.05
C GLY A 384 -8.94 18.38 -28.60
N LYS A 385 -8.69 18.18 -27.30
CA LYS A 385 -8.35 16.87 -26.71
C LYS A 385 -9.48 16.32 -25.85
N LYS A 386 -9.43 15.01 -25.57
CA LYS A 386 -10.39 14.38 -24.66
C LYS A 386 -10.00 14.67 -23.21
N PRO A 387 -10.86 15.32 -22.40
CA PRO A 387 -10.53 15.58 -21.00
C PRO A 387 -10.50 14.27 -20.20
N MET A 388 -9.40 14.02 -19.50
CA MET A 388 -9.21 12.86 -18.63
C MET A 388 -8.87 13.30 -17.21
N LYS A 389 -9.79 13.02 -16.28
CA LYS A 389 -9.69 13.45 -14.89
C LYS A 389 -8.62 12.66 -14.12
N LEU A 390 -7.80 13.36 -13.34
CA LEU A 390 -6.87 12.82 -12.36
C LEU A 390 -7.28 13.19 -10.94
N SER A 391 -7.02 12.32 -9.97
CA SER A 391 -7.17 12.63 -8.53
C SER A 391 -6.24 13.79 -8.14
N ARG A 392 -6.59 14.52 -7.09
CA ARG A 392 -5.77 15.63 -6.59
C ARG A 392 -4.36 15.20 -6.20
N GLU A 393 -4.23 14.00 -5.64
CA GLU A 393 -2.96 13.39 -5.22
C GLU A 393 -2.07 13.09 -6.43
N LEU A 394 -2.63 12.44 -7.46
CA LEU A 394 -1.90 12.11 -8.68
C LEU A 394 -1.53 13.37 -9.46
N TRP A 395 -2.42 14.36 -9.52
CA TRP A 395 -2.11 15.66 -10.11
C TRP A 395 -0.93 16.35 -9.41
N ARG A 396 -0.95 16.41 -8.07
CA ARG A 396 0.14 17.00 -7.26
C ARG A 396 1.47 16.26 -7.48
N LEU A 397 1.42 14.92 -7.47
CA LEU A 397 2.57 14.06 -7.75
C LEU A 397 3.21 14.40 -9.10
N LEU A 398 2.40 14.51 -10.16
CA LEU A 398 2.92 14.80 -11.49
C LEU A 398 3.40 16.26 -11.62
N ARG A 399 2.71 17.22 -11.00
CA ARG A 399 3.06 18.64 -11.08
C ARG A 399 4.41 18.98 -10.45
N SER A 400 4.93 18.17 -9.53
CA SER A 400 6.20 18.45 -8.87
C SER A 400 7.40 18.31 -9.81
N THR A 401 7.32 17.45 -10.83
CA THR A 401 8.49 17.01 -11.60
C THR A 401 8.26 16.82 -13.10
N THR A 402 7.00 16.80 -13.56
CA THR A 402 6.66 16.50 -14.96
C THR A 402 6.19 17.76 -15.69
N PRO A 403 6.22 17.79 -17.03
CA PRO A 403 5.75 18.94 -17.81
C PRO A 403 4.22 19.02 -17.92
N ILE A 404 3.45 18.34 -17.05
CA ILE A 404 1.99 18.40 -17.06
C ILE A 404 1.50 19.84 -16.84
N ARG A 405 0.53 20.29 -17.65
CA ARG A 405 0.02 21.67 -17.66
C ARG A 405 -1.47 21.73 -17.36
N SER A 406 -1.92 22.82 -16.76
CA SER A 406 -3.35 23.16 -16.72
C SER A 406 -3.86 23.52 -18.13
N ALA A 407 -5.18 23.55 -18.32
CA ALA A 407 -5.77 23.94 -19.60
C ALA A 407 -5.34 25.35 -20.03
N ALA A 408 -5.34 26.30 -19.10
CA ALA A 408 -4.88 27.67 -19.35
C ALA A 408 -3.38 27.75 -19.68
N GLU A 409 -2.54 26.97 -18.99
CA GLU A 409 -1.10 26.91 -19.26
C GLU A 409 -0.81 26.30 -20.64
N GLU A 410 -1.51 25.23 -21.02
CA GLU A 410 -1.36 24.62 -22.35
C GLU A 410 -1.83 25.56 -23.45
N LEU A 411 -2.97 26.24 -23.25
CA LEU A 411 -3.48 27.22 -24.21
C LEU A 411 -2.49 28.38 -24.37
N SER A 412 -1.94 28.89 -23.27
CA SER A 412 -0.90 29.93 -23.28
C SER A 412 0.33 29.45 -24.05
N MET A 413 0.77 28.21 -23.85
CA MET A 413 1.91 27.61 -24.56
C MET A 413 1.66 27.45 -26.08
N LEU A 414 0.51 26.92 -26.48
CA LEU A 414 0.14 26.75 -27.89
C LEU A 414 0.15 28.10 -28.61
N PHE A 415 -0.37 29.14 -27.96
CA PHE A 415 -0.39 30.49 -28.53
C PHE A 415 0.95 31.18 -28.44
N HIS A 416 1.74 30.96 -27.38
CA HIS A 416 3.08 31.52 -27.28
C HIS A 416 3.95 31.08 -28.48
N ASN A 417 3.89 29.80 -28.82
CA ASN A 417 4.65 29.20 -29.92
C ASN A 417 4.02 29.39 -31.32
N ALA A 418 2.79 29.91 -31.41
CA ALA A 418 2.14 30.16 -32.69
C ALA A 418 2.88 31.25 -33.47
N GLU A 419 3.21 30.95 -34.74
CA GLU A 419 3.93 31.83 -35.64
C GLU A 419 3.10 33.08 -35.97
N VAL A 420 3.73 34.25 -35.85
CA VAL A 420 3.10 35.52 -36.22
C VAL A 420 3.06 35.59 -37.74
N CYS A 421 1.86 35.72 -38.28
CA CYS A 421 1.61 35.82 -39.70
C CYS A 421 1.41 37.28 -40.13
N SER A 422 1.78 37.58 -41.37
CA SER A 422 1.40 38.85 -41.97
C SER A 422 -0.08 38.82 -42.32
N PRO A 423 -0.89 39.76 -41.81
CA PRO A 423 -2.32 39.81 -42.09
C PRO A 423 -2.59 40.00 -43.59
N PRO A 424 -3.63 39.38 -44.16
CA PRO A 424 -4.01 39.60 -45.56
C PRO A 424 -4.18 41.09 -45.87
N SER A 425 -3.81 41.51 -47.08
CA SER A 425 -3.95 42.90 -47.55
C SER A 425 -5.37 43.25 -48.04
N THR A 426 -6.31 42.31 -47.89
CA THR A 426 -7.70 42.46 -48.32
C THR A 426 -8.38 43.63 -47.61
N THR A 427 -9.37 44.23 -48.28
CA THR A 427 -10.18 45.32 -47.70
C THR A 427 -10.86 44.86 -46.41
N PHE A 428 -11.42 43.65 -46.38
CA PHE A 428 -12.01 43.03 -45.19
C PHE A 428 -11.02 42.95 -44.01
N SER A 429 -9.84 42.35 -44.21
CA SER A 429 -8.80 42.24 -43.17
C SER A 429 -8.41 43.62 -42.61
N ARG A 430 -8.16 44.61 -43.49
CA ARG A 430 -7.84 45.98 -43.07
C ARG A 430 -8.95 46.58 -42.21
N THR A 431 -10.20 46.37 -42.59
CA THR A 431 -11.35 46.90 -41.86
C THR A 431 -11.53 46.22 -40.50
N VAL A 432 -11.47 44.89 -40.41
CA VAL A 432 -11.56 44.15 -39.14
C VAL A 432 -10.45 44.60 -38.17
N ARG A 433 -9.20 44.67 -38.66
CA ARG A 433 -8.05 45.14 -37.88
C ARG A 433 -8.26 46.56 -37.36
N LYS A 434 -8.73 47.47 -38.22
CA LYS A 434 -8.98 48.87 -37.85
C LYS A 434 -10.11 48.96 -36.82
N GLY A 435 -11.20 48.24 -37.04
CA GLY A 435 -12.35 48.17 -36.14
C GLY A 435 -11.95 47.71 -34.74
N LEU A 436 -11.29 46.56 -34.64
CA LEU A 436 -10.83 46.02 -33.36
C LEU A 436 -9.87 46.98 -32.64
N ARG A 437 -8.93 47.60 -33.38
CA ARG A 437 -7.99 48.58 -32.81
C ARG A 437 -8.70 49.83 -32.28
N VAL A 438 -9.73 50.31 -32.98
CA VAL A 438 -10.55 51.44 -32.50
C VAL A 438 -11.30 51.04 -31.23
N CYS A 439 -11.91 49.85 -31.20
CA CYS A 439 -12.58 49.34 -29.99
C CYS A 439 -11.62 49.28 -28.78
N PHE A 440 -10.39 48.80 -28.96
CA PHE A 440 -9.41 48.75 -27.86
C PHE A 440 -8.94 50.15 -27.43
N ALA A 441 -8.86 51.11 -28.36
CA ALA A 441 -8.54 52.49 -28.01
C ALA A 441 -9.64 53.17 -27.19
N LEU A 442 -10.90 52.80 -27.42
CA LEU A 442 -12.06 53.31 -26.69
C LEU A 442 -12.23 52.69 -25.30
N LEU A 443 -11.61 51.53 -25.05
CA LEU A 443 -11.68 50.84 -23.77
C LEU A 443 -10.38 51.10 -22.98
N ASP A 444 -10.44 51.96 -21.97
CA ASP A 444 -9.27 52.30 -21.13
C ASP A 444 -8.56 51.05 -20.58
N SER A 445 -9.34 50.01 -20.25
CA SER A 445 -8.86 48.73 -19.73
C SER A 445 -8.07 47.89 -20.75
N MET A 446 -8.19 48.19 -22.05
CA MET A 446 -7.52 47.49 -23.16
C MET A 446 -6.51 48.37 -23.92
N GLN A 447 -6.34 49.64 -23.51
CA GLN A 447 -5.37 50.54 -24.12
C GLN A 447 -3.94 50.00 -24.00
N GLY A 448 -3.18 50.15 -25.09
CA GLY A 448 -1.79 49.69 -25.18
C GLY A 448 -1.61 48.19 -25.38
N ILE A 449 -2.70 47.40 -25.51
CA ILE A 449 -2.60 46.00 -25.93
C ILE A 449 -2.20 45.94 -27.41
N GLN A 450 -1.11 45.22 -27.71
CA GLN A 450 -0.69 44.95 -29.09
C GLN A 450 -1.48 43.76 -29.66
N VAL A 451 -1.92 43.86 -30.91
CA VAL A 451 -2.62 42.75 -31.58
C VAL A 451 -1.67 42.10 -32.58
N ALA A 452 -1.34 40.83 -32.34
CA ALA A 452 -0.59 40.00 -33.26
C ALA A 452 -1.52 38.98 -33.91
N TYR A 453 -1.34 38.70 -35.19
CA TYR A 453 -2.13 37.69 -35.90
C TYR A 453 -1.28 36.44 -36.06
N VAL A 454 -1.85 35.27 -35.79
CA VAL A 454 -1.11 34.00 -35.83
C VAL A 454 -1.79 32.98 -36.72
N GLU A 455 -0.99 32.15 -37.38
CA GLU A 455 -1.49 30.88 -37.91
C GLU A 455 -1.80 29.98 -36.71
N GLY A 456 -3.04 29.49 -36.62
CA GLY A 456 -3.35 28.51 -35.59
C GLY A 456 -2.63 27.20 -35.87
N PHE A 457 -1.97 26.63 -34.86
CA PHE A 457 -1.81 25.18 -34.80
C PHE A 457 -3.19 24.50 -34.72
N ASP A 458 -3.26 23.17 -34.70
CA ASP A 458 -4.50 22.35 -34.54
C ASP A 458 -5.44 22.75 -33.36
N SER A 459 -5.09 23.75 -32.55
CA SER A 459 -5.97 24.38 -31.57
C SER A 459 -7.13 25.14 -32.22
N ARG A 460 -8.32 25.03 -31.65
CA ARG A 460 -9.54 25.70 -32.14
C ARG A 460 -9.71 27.13 -31.62
N ALA A 461 -8.81 27.57 -30.75
CA ALA A 461 -8.84 28.86 -30.09
C ALA A 461 -8.85 30.05 -31.06
N ASP A 462 -9.62 31.06 -30.69
CA ASP A 462 -9.80 32.28 -31.47
C ASP A 462 -8.81 33.38 -31.10
N VAL A 463 -8.67 33.62 -29.79
CA VAL A 463 -7.85 34.69 -29.24
C VAL A 463 -7.22 34.24 -27.92
N VAL A 464 -5.98 34.66 -27.66
CA VAL A 464 -5.31 34.48 -26.37
C VAL A 464 -4.50 35.72 -26.02
N TYR A 465 -4.72 36.22 -24.81
CA TYR A 465 -3.98 37.35 -24.25
C TYR A 465 -2.77 36.89 -23.45
N ASN A 466 -1.60 37.46 -23.76
CA ASN A 466 -0.38 37.32 -23.00
C ASN A 466 -0.16 38.59 -22.16
N PRO A 467 -0.36 38.55 -20.84
CA PRO A 467 -0.22 39.72 -19.97
C PRO A 467 1.23 40.19 -19.85
N GLN A 468 2.22 39.29 -19.91
CA GLN A 468 3.65 39.65 -19.81
C GLN A 468 4.10 40.50 -21.00
N GLN A 469 3.62 40.19 -22.20
CA GLN A 469 3.95 40.91 -23.43
C GLN A 469 2.89 41.98 -23.80
N ARG A 470 1.83 42.13 -23.00
CA ARG A 470 0.62 42.92 -23.33
C ARG A 470 0.16 42.71 -24.78
N THR A 471 0.21 41.47 -25.23
CA THR A 471 -0.06 41.11 -26.62
C THR A 471 -1.25 40.16 -26.68
N LEU A 472 -2.27 40.53 -27.46
CA LEU A 472 -3.39 39.67 -27.83
C LEU A 472 -3.07 39.00 -29.17
N LYS A 473 -2.93 37.68 -29.16
CA LYS A 473 -2.79 36.89 -30.38
C LYS A 473 -4.18 36.50 -30.88
N VAL A 474 -4.47 36.82 -32.14
CA VAL A 474 -5.75 36.55 -32.83
C VAL A 474 -5.50 35.58 -33.98
N HIS A 475 -6.30 34.53 -34.07
CA HIS A 475 -6.19 33.54 -35.14
C HIS A 475 -6.48 34.18 -36.52
N ARG A 476 -5.62 33.90 -37.52
CA ARG A 476 -5.70 34.51 -38.87
C ARG A 476 -7.06 34.36 -39.56
N ARG A 477 -7.78 33.25 -39.33
CA ARG A 477 -9.14 33.00 -39.85
C ARG A 477 -10.07 34.21 -39.77
N TRP A 478 -9.97 35.00 -38.69
CA TRP A 478 -10.78 36.20 -38.47
C TRP A 478 -10.52 37.35 -39.45
N LEU A 479 -9.43 37.27 -40.21
CA LEU A 479 -9.06 38.23 -41.26
C LEU A 479 -9.42 37.72 -42.66
N ASP A 480 -9.92 36.49 -42.77
CA ASP A 480 -10.40 35.91 -44.01
C ASP A 480 -11.93 35.90 -44.02
N PHE A 481 -12.51 36.45 -45.09
CA PHE A 481 -13.95 36.57 -45.20
C PHE A 481 -14.63 35.21 -45.31
N ASP A 482 -14.13 34.32 -46.17
CA ASP A 482 -14.80 33.04 -46.42
C ASP A 482 -14.66 32.12 -45.19
N ASP A 483 -13.51 32.11 -44.52
CA ASP A 483 -13.31 31.29 -43.32
C ASP A 483 -14.14 31.78 -42.12
N THR A 484 -14.23 33.10 -41.90
CA THR A 484 -15.01 33.66 -40.79
C THR A 484 -16.50 33.34 -40.96
N HIS A 485 -17.02 33.38 -42.18
CA HIS A 485 -18.45 33.23 -42.46
C HIS A 485 -18.90 31.79 -42.72
N GLN A 486 -17.98 30.81 -42.73
CA GLN A 486 -18.34 29.39 -42.78
C GLN A 486 -19.02 28.88 -41.50
N ARG A 487 -18.77 29.53 -40.35
CA ARG A 487 -19.27 29.10 -39.03
C ARG A 487 -20.33 30.00 -38.41
N THR A 488 -20.38 31.28 -38.82
CA THR A 488 -21.30 32.28 -38.28
C THR A 488 -22.15 32.89 -39.39
N SER A 489 -23.47 32.83 -39.22
CA SER A 489 -24.41 33.46 -40.14
C SER A 489 -24.43 34.97 -39.93
N CYS A 490 -23.90 35.72 -40.89
CA CYS A 490 -24.13 37.15 -41.02
C CYS A 490 -25.64 37.46 -41.02
N ARG A 491 -26.13 38.33 -40.11
CA ARG A 491 -27.49 38.87 -40.20
C ARG A 491 -27.68 39.63 -41.52
N ASN A 492 -28.37 39.01 -42.47
CA ASN A 492 -29.17 39.56 -43.60
C ASN A 492 -28.66 40.75 -44.45
N TRP A 493 -27.46 41.32 -44.21
CA TRP A 493 -26.95 42.45 -44.99
C TRP A 493 -26.34 42.01 -46.33
N ILE A 494 -25.85 40.76 -46.40
CA ILE A 494 -25.14 40.22 -47.57
C ILE A 494 -26.05 39.99 -48.78
N LEU A 495 -27.36 39.81 -48.60
CA LEU A 495 -28.25 39.45 -49.73
C LEU A 495 -28.65 40.63 -50.64
N ARG A 496 -28.37 41.88 -50.29
CA ARG A 496 -28.87 43.04 -51.07
C ARG A 496 -27.83 43.77 -51.92
N SER A 497 -26.53 43.57 -51.71
CA SER A 497 -25.52 44.45 -52.34
C SER A 497 -24.51 43.76 -53.26
N ALA A 498 -24.57 42.44 -53.47
CA ALA A 498 -23.63 41.75 -54.34
C ALA A 498 -24.36 41.04 -55.50
N LYS A 499 -24.68 41.80 -56.56
CA LYS A 499 -24.86 41.18 -57.88
C LYS A 499 -23.56 40.47 -58.25
N LYS A 500 -23.68 39.21 -58.68
CA LYS A 500 -22.63 38.41 -59.29
C LYS A 500 -22.14 39.13 -60.56
N GLU A 501 -21.08 39.92 -60.43
CA GLU A 501 -20.16 40.14 -61.55
C GLU A 501 -18.77 39.69 -61.10
N SER A 502 -18.09 39.06 -62.04
CA SER A 502 -16.86 38.29 -61.90
C SER A 502 -15.73 39.05 -61.20
N GLY A 503 -15.17 38.44 -60.14
CA GLY A 503 -13.86 38.78 -59.59
C GLY A 503 -13.89 39.44 -58.21
N LYS A 504 -13.57 38.64 -57.18
CA LYS A 504 -13.32 39.02 -55.77
C LYS A 504 -14.44 39.81 -55.09
N ARG A 505 -15.17 39.14 -54.19
CA ARG A 505 -16.05 39.80 -53.20
C ARG A 505 -15.21 40.65 -52.25
N GLU A 506 -14.91 41.89 -52.62
CA GLU A 506 -14.33 42.88 -51.70
C GLU A 506 -15.44 43.46 -50.82
N LEU A 507 -15.92 42.65 -49.86
CA LEU A 507 -16.89 43.09 -48.87
C LEU A 507 -16.17 43.93 -47.81
N PHE A 508 -16.70 45.13 -47.57
CA PHE A 508 -16.00 46.21 -46.87
C PHE A 508 -15.99 46.05 -45.34
N PHE A 509 -17.07 45.60 -44.72
CA PHE A 509 -17.25 45.64 -43.26
C PHE A 509 -18.30 44.62 -42.78
N CYS A 510 -18.02 43.94 -41.67
CA CYS A 510 -18.97 43.07 -40.96
C CYS A 510 -18.94 43.41 -39.47
N GLY A 511 -19.94 44.16 -38.99
CA GLY A 511 -20.01 44.59 -37.58
C GLY A 511 -19.98 43.43 -36.58
N HIS A 512 -20.74 42.36 -36.86
CA HIS A 512 -20.78 41.18 -35.99
C HIS A 512 -19.40 40.52 -35.79
N VAL A 513 -18.51 40.54 -36.81
CA VAL A 513 -17.15 39.99 -36.69
C VAL A 513 -16.34 40.78 -35.66
N ILE A 514 -16.43 42.11 -35.70
CA ILE A 514 -15.71 42.98 -34.79
C ILE A 514 -16.29 42.86 -33.37
N GLU A 515 -17.61 42.80 -33.24
CA GLU A 515 -18.30 42.58 -31.96
C GLU A 515 -17.90 41.24 -31.32
N GLU A 516 -17.90 40.16 -32.09
CA GLU A 516 -17.55 38.82 -31.61
C GLU A 516 -16.07 38.74 -31.22
N LEU A 517 -15.17 39.25 -32.07
CA LEU A 517 -13.74 39.38 -31.73
C LEU A 517 -13.53 40.21 -30.47
N LEU A 518 -14.23 41.32 -30.31
CA LEU A 518 -14.12 42.18 -29.14
C LEU A 518 -14.58 41.44 -27.88
N SER A 519 -15.71 40.74 -27.95
CA SER A 519 -16.24 39.91 -26.86
C SER A 519 -15.26 38.81 -26.44
N LEU A 520 -14.68 38.10 -27.41
CA LEU A 520 -13.66 37.09 -27.18
C LEU A 520 -12.39 37.70 -26.57
N SER A 521 -11.99 38.88 -27.04
CA SER A 521 -10.81 39.60 -26.55
C SER A 521 -10.97 40.05 -25.11
N ILE A 522 -12.10 40.66 -24.75
CA ILE A 522 -12.44 41.05 -23.38
C ILE A 522 -12.42 39.81 -22.48
N SER A 523 -13.10 38.74 -22.90
CA SER A 523 -13.14 37.47 -22.16
C SER A 523 -11.74 36.90 -21.92
N SER A 524 -10.84 37.00 -22.90
CA SER A 524 -9.46 36.54 -22.77
C SER A 524 -8.59 37.45 -21.90
N VAL A 525 -8.83 38.76 -21.86
CA VAL A 525 -8.03 39.72 -21.08
C VAL A 525 -8.42 39.70 -19.60
N PHE A 526 -9.71 39.60 -19.29
CA PHE A 526 -10.21 39.71 -17.91
C PHE A 526 -10.56 38.36 -17.27
N GLY A 527 -10.51 37.26 -18.03
CA GLY A 527 -10.90 35.93 -17.58
C GLY A 527 -12.43 35.77 -17.49
N GLY A 528 -12.96 34.60 -17.87
CA GLY A 528 -14.40 34.34 -17.98
C GLY A 528 -15.22 34.43 -16.68
N SER A 529 -14.64 34.86 -15.56
CA SER A 529 -15.32 35.02 -14.26
C SER A 529 -15.75 36.45 -13.96
N GLN A 530 -15.39 37.44 -14.77
CA GLN A 530 -15.95 38.79 -14.67
C GLN A 530 -16.99 38.97 -15.77
N THR A 531 -18.26 39.06 -15.40
CA THR A 531 -19.24 39.72 -16.25
C THR A 531 -18.64 41.06 -16.67
N PRO A 532 -18.58 41.39 -17.97
CA PRO A 532 -18.13 42.71 -18.40
C PRO A 532 -18.89 43.73 -17.57
N ARG A 533 -18.17 44.64 -16.91
CA ARG A 533 -18.82 45.67 -16.08
C ARG A 533 -19.93 46.27 -16.94
N THR A 534 -21.11 46.49 -16.38
CA THR A 534 -22.32 46.96 -17.08
C THR A 534 -22.06 48.20 -17.96
N THR A 535 -20.98 48.93 -17.69
CA THR A 535 -20.41 50.02 -18.48
C THR A 535 -19.80 49.60 -19.83
N GLU A 536 -19.11 48.46 -19.93
CA GLU A 536 -18.50 47.95 -21.18
C GLU A 536 -19.56 47.40 -22.15
N MET A 537 -20.62 46.75 -21.63
CA MET A 537 -21.79 46.38 -22.46
C MET A 537 -22.62 47.59 -22.94
N ARG A 538 -22.57 48.73 -22.25
CA ARG A 538 -23.20 49.97 -22.72
C ARG A 538 -22.50 50.53 -23.96
N TYR A 539 -21.18 50.41 -24.05
CA TYR A 539 -20.42 50.85 -25.22
C TYR A 539 -20.73 50.02 -26.47
N MET A 540 -20.93 48.70 -26.33
CA MET A 540 -21.33 47.84 -27.45
C MET A 540 -22.72 48.13 -28.02
N ARG A 541 -23.62 48.83 -27.29
CA ARG A 541 -24.93 49.27 -27.83
C ARG A 541 -24.90 50.65 -28.49
N HIS A 542 -23.81 51.40 -28.31
CA HIS A 542 -23.67 52.76 -28.81
C HIS A 542 -22.72 52.88 -30.02
N ILE A 543 -21.90 51.87 -30.27
CA ILE A 543 -21.24 51.63 -31.56
C ILE A 543 -22.21 50.85 -32.44
#